data_AF-A0A0G0U804-F1
#
_entry.id   AF-A0A0G0U804-F1
#
_cell.length_a   1.000
_cell.length_b   1.000
_cell.length_c   1.000
_cell.angle_alpha   90.00
_cell.angle_beta   90.00
_cell.angle_gamma   90.00
#
_symmetry.space_group_name_H-M   'P 1'
#
loop_
_entity.id
_entity.type
_entity.pdbx_description
1 polymer ?
#
loop_
_entity_poly.entity_id
_entity_poly.type
_entity_poly.pdbx_seq_one_letter_code
_entity_poly.pdbx_strand_id
1 'polypeptide(L)'
;MSEKVKNLPFEEVAAGYWKKIDPRLPTDLTDQQKIWLENYLQAQVAVNLGDFTETRKILTRLDNEDGFLLFEERHPDYFATMDMVARGRTNRDRVKPLLTREDLNS
;
A
#
# COMPACT_ATOMS: atom_id res chain seq x y z
N MET A 1 14.43 4.87 -3.57
CA MET A 1 14.59 3.88 -2.48
C MET A 1 16.07 3.50 -2.42
N SER A 2 16.73 3.63 -1.27
CA SER A 2 18.17 3.33 -1.18
C SER A 2 18.44 1.83 -1.35
N GLU A 3 19.59 1.44 -1.91
CA GLU A 3 19.99 0.02 -2.05
C GLU A 3 19.93 -0.77 -0.75
N LYS A 4 20.06 -0.10 0.41
CA LYS A 4 19.97 -0.73 1.73
C LYS A 4 18.59 -1.35 2.03
N VAL A 5 17.51 -0.85 1.44
CA VAL A 5 16.14 -1.35 1.69
C VAL A 5 15.83 -2.58 0.84
N LYS A 6 16.49 -2.71 -0.33
CA LYS A 6 16.27 -3.85 -1.24
C LYS A 6 16.84 -5.18 -0.71
N ASN A 7 17.72 -5.11 0.29
CA ASN A 7 18.38 -6.28 0.89
C ASN A 7 17.77 -6.67 2.24
N LEU A 8 16.74 -5.96 2.72
CA LEU A 8 16.02 -6.33 3.93
C LEU A 8 14.90 -7.33 3.60
N PRO A 9 14.60 -8.27 4.51
CA PRO A 9 13.45 -9.14 4.37
C PRO A 9 12.16 -8.33 4.17
N PHE A 10 11.29 -8.82 3.30
CA PHE A 10 9.98 -8.22 2.99
C PHE A 10 9.21 -7.87 4.27
N GLU A 11 9.19 -8.80 5.22
CA GLU A 11 8.48 -8.71 6.49
C GLU A 11 9.02 -7.59 7.37
N GLU A 12 10.35 -7.39 7.38
CA GLU A 12 10.99 -6.31 8.14
C GLU A 12 10.64 -4.93 7.56
N VAL A 13 10.62 -4.82 6.22
CA VAL A 13 10.26 -3.56 5.54
C VAL A 13 8.80 -3.22 5.80
N ALA A 14 7.90 -4.18 5.62
CA ALA A 14 6.46 -3.98 5.85
C ALA A 14 6.15 -3.62 7.30
N ALA A 15 6.70 -4.36 8.27
CA ALA A 15 6.53 -4.07 9.70
C ALA A 15 7.11 -2.70 10.08
N GLY A 16 8.24 -2.31 9.49
CA GLY A 16 8.85 -1.01 9.69
C GLY A 16 7.98 0.16 9.19
N TYR A 17 7.25 -0.04 8.08
CA TYR A 17 6.29 0.95 7.60
C TYR A 17 5.01 0.95 8.44
N TRP A 18 4.48 -0.22 8.80
CA TRP A 18 3.26 -0.33 9.60
C TRP A 18 3.40 0.38 10.95
N LYS A 19 4.51 0.17 11.67
CA LYS A 19 4.82 0.87 12.93
C LYS A 19 4.78 2.39 12.82
N LYS A 20 5.01 2.96 11.64
CA LYS A 20 4.91 4.40 11.41
C LYS A 20 3.48 4.84 11.14
N ILE A 21 2.65 4.00 10.53
CA ILE A 21 1.31 4.36 10.08
C ILE A 21 0.27 4.11 11.17
N ASP A 22 0.32 2.94 11.82
CA ASP A 22 -0.69 2.48 12.79
C ASP A 22 -1.04 3.54 13.88
N PRO A 23 -0.06 4.23 14.52
CA PRO A 23 -0.38 5.26 15.51
C PRO A 23 -1.07 6.52 14.98
N ARG A 24 -1.14 6.68 13.65
CA ARG A 24 -1.76 7.83 12.96
C ARG A 24 -3.10 7.48 12.33
N LEU A 25 -3.50 6.22 12.40
CA LEU A 25 -4.80 5.81 11.90
C LEU A 25 -5.91 6.34 12.83
N PRO A 26 -7.08 6.68 12.26
CA PRO A 26 -8.27 7.02 13.03
C PRO A 26 -8.61 5.94 14.07
N THR A 27 -9.06 6.39 15.23
CA THR A 27 -9.38 5.51 16.37
C THR A 27 -10.70 4.75 16.21
N ASP A 28 -11.53 5.16 15.26
CA ASP A 28 -12.83 4.55 14.94
C ASP A 28 -12.73 3.37 13.95
N LEU A 29 -11.54 3.10 13.40
CA LEU A 29 -11.30 1.90 12.60
C LEU A 29 -11.41 0.65 13.47
N THR A 30 -12.15 -0.33 12.97
CA THR A 30 -12.20 -1.67 13.59
C THR A 30 -10.87 -2.39 13.40
N ASP A 31 -10.58 -3.38 14.23
CA ASP A 31 -9.38 -4.21 14.08
C ASP A 31 -9.31 -4.87 12.70
N GLN A 32 -10.45 -5.30 12.16
CA GLN A 32 -10.53 -5.86 10.81
C GLN A 32 -10.13 -4.86 9.73
N GLN A 33 -10.59 -3.60 9.83
CA GLN A 33 -10.21 -2.55 8.89
C GLN A 33 -8.73 -2.20 8.98
N LYS A 34 -8.14 -2.24 10.18
CA LYS A 34 -6.69 -2.09 10.35
C LYS A 34 -5.93 -3.25 9.71
N ILE A 35 -6.40 -4.49 9.86
CA ILE A 35 -5.82 -5.66 9.19
C ILE A 35 -5.88 -5.51 7.66
N TRP A 36 -6.98 -4.99 7.11
CA TRP A 36 -7.07 -4.69 5.68
C TRP A 36 -6.01 -3.68 5.22
N LEU A 37 -5.84 -2.59 5.96
CA LEU A 37 -4.83 -1.58 5.65
C LEU A 37 -3.41 -2.13 5.77
N GLU A 38 -3.13 -2.95 6.79
CA GLU A 38 -1.82 -3.59 6.97
C GLU A 38 -1.50 -4.54 5.81
N ASN A 39 -2.46 -5.40 5.45
CA ASN A 39 -2.33 -6.32 4.32
C ASN A 39 -2.16 -5.56 2.99
N TYR A 40 -2.91 -4.48 2.79
CA TYR A 40 -2.76 -3.67 1.60
C TYR A 40 -1.37 -3.02 1.53
N LEU A 41 -0.87 -2.48 2.65
CA LEU A 41 0.49 -1.96 2.75
C LEU A 41 1.53 -3.03 2.41
N GLN A 42 1.37 -4.25 2.93
CA GLN A 42 2.23 -5.38 2.59
C GLN A 42 2.22 -5.66 1.08
N ALA A 43 1.05 -5.65 0.44
CA ALA A 43 0.97 -5.80 -1.02
C ALA A 43 1.73 -4.69 -1.76
N GLN A 44 1.62 -3.43 -1.33
CA GLN A 44 2.36 -2.32 -1.96
C GLN A 44 3.87 -2.41 -1.74
N VAL A 45 4.31 -2.94 -0.60
CA VAL A 45 5.73 -3.22 -0.34
C VAL A 45 6.22 -4.32 -1.28
N ALA A 46 5.46 -5.40 -1.46
CA ALA A 46 5.79 -6.48 -2.38
C ALA A 46 5.92 -5.98 -3.83
N VAL A 47 4.97 -5.15 -4.30
CA VAL A 47 5.06 -4.49 -5.62
C VAL A 47 6.36 -3.71 -5.75
N ASN A 48 6.70 -2.92 -4.74
CA ASN A 48 7.87 -2.04 -4.78
C ASN A 48 9.20 -2.81 -4.72
N LEU A 49 9.20 -4.02 -4.15
CA LEU A 49 10.33 -4.96 -4.18
C LEU A 49 10.37 -5.81 -5.46
N GLY A 50 9.32 -5.77 -6.29
CA GLY A 50 9.19 -6.57 -7.51
C GLY A 50 8.65 -7.99 -7.29
N ASP A 51 8.12 -8.29 -6.10
CA ASP A 51 7.48 -9.58 -5.81
C ASP A 51 5.98 -9.56 -6.20
N PHE A 52 5.73 -9.75 -7.50
CA PHE A 52 4.37 -9.77 -8.04
C PHE A 52 3.57 -11.02 -7.64
N THR A 53 4.25 -12.11 -7.26
CA THR A 53 3.60 -13.35 -6.81
C THR A 53 2.95 -13.11 -5.45
N GLU A 54 3.72 -12.59 -4.49
CA GLU A 54 3.19 -12.27 -3.16
C GLU A 54 2.17 -11.14 -3.23
N THR A 55 2.40 -10.13 -4.08
CA THR A 55 1.41 -9.07 -4.36
C THR A 55 0.06 -9.67 -4.76
N ARG A 56 0.04 -10.52 -5.80
CA ARG A 56 -1.20 -11.11 -6.32
C ARG A 56 -1.91 -11.92 -5.24
N LYS A 57 -1.17 -12.73 -4.48
CA LYS A 57 -1.71 -13.54 -3.39
C LYS A 57 -2.40 -12.69 -2.33
N ILE A 58 -1.78 -11.59 -1.88
CA ILE A 58 -2.36 -10.73 -0.85
C ILE A 58 -3.61 -10.00 -1.37
N LEU A 59 -3.53 -9.38 -2.56
CA LEU A 59 -4.65 -8.65 -3.14
C LEU A 59 -5.85 -9.56 -3.43
N THR A 60 -5.59 -10.78 -3.95
CA THR A 60 -6.66 -11.76 -4.19
C THR A 60 -7.35 -12.15 -2.89
N ARG A 61 -6.61 -12.26 -1.77
CA ARG A 61 -7.24 -12.54 -0.47
C ARG A 61 -8.13 -11.39 -0.04
N LEU A 62 -7.62 -10.16 -0.11
CA LEU A 62 -8.36 -8.94 0.26
C LEU A 62 -9.65 -8.76 -0.55
N ASP A 63 -9.58 -8.96 -1.87
CA ASP A 63 -10.76 -8.84 -2.76
C ASP A 63 -11.88 -9.83 -2.40
N ASN A 64 -11.53 -10.95 -1.75
CA ASN A 64 -12.48 -11.95 -1.26
C ASN A 64 -12.93 -11.70 0.19
N GLU A 65 -12.42 -10.69 0.88
CA GLU A 65 -12.87 -10.34 2.23
C GLU A 65 -14.12 -9.46 2.18
N ASP A 66 -15.18 -9.90 2.87
CA ASP A 66 -16.47 -9.22 2.89
C ASP A 66 -16.33 -7.77 3.36
N GLY A 67 -16.76 -6.83 2.52
CA GLY A 67 -16.76 -5.40 2.81
C GLY A 67 -15.43 -4.68 2.55
N PHE A 68 -14.36 -5.38 2.15
CA PHE A 68 -13.07 -4.75 1.83
C PHE A 68 -13.20 -3.74 0.69
N LEU A 69 -13.78 -4.13 -0.44
CA LEU A 69 -13.91 -3.24 -1.62
C LEU A 69 -14.74 -1.99 -1.32
N LEU A 70 -15.81 -2.12 -0.54
CA LEU A 70 -16.63 -0.99 -0.11
C LEU A 70 -15.86 -0.06 0.85
N PHE A 71 -15.01 -0.63 1.71
CA PHE A 71 -14.14 0.12 2.60
C PHE A 71 -13.06 0.89 1.81
N GLU A 72 -12.44 0.26 0.81
CA GLU A 72 -11.50 0.91 -0.11
C GLU A 72 -12.13 2.08 -0.86
N GLU A 73 -13.32 1.88 -1.41
CA GLU A 73 -14.06 2.94 -2.14
C GLU A 73 -14.38 4.15 -1.25
N ARG A 74 -14.70 3.91 0.03
CA ARG A 74 -15.10 4.96 0.98
C ARG A 74 -13.92 5.71 1.61
N HIS A 75 -12.74 5.10 1.65
CA HIS A 75 -11.57 5.67 2.32
C HIS A 75 -10.31 5.67 1.44
N PRO A 76 -10.38 6.23 0.22
CA PRO A 76 -9.26 6.19 -0.74
C PRO A 76 -7.99 6.88 -0.22
N ASP A 77 -8.12 7.79 0.75
CA ASP A 77 -7.02 8.49 1.40
C ASP A 77 -6.15 7.58 2.28
N TYR A 78 -6.73 6.56 2.91
CA TYR A 78 -5.96 5.59 3.69
C TYR A 78 -5.08 4.73 2.77
N PHE A 79 -5.65 4.26 1.66
CA PHE A 79 -4.95 3.45 0.66
C PHE A 79 -3.88 4.25 -0.08
N ALA A 80 -4.17 5.51 -0.43
CA ALA A 80 -3.18 6.43 -0.99
C ALA A 80 -1.99 6.64 -0.02
N THR A 81 -2.25 6.70 1.28
CA THR A 81 -1.19 6.80 2.29
C THR A 81 -0.30 5.55 2.30
N MET A 82 -0.87 4.35 2.22
CA MET A 82 -0.11 3.10 2.13
C MET A 82 0.77 3.08 0.87
N ASP A 83 0.21 3.47 -0.27
CA ASP A 83 0.92 3.60 -1.55
C ASP A 83 2.13 4.53 -1.45
N MET A 84 1.93 5.72 -0.86
CA MET A 84 2.98 6.73 -0.69
C MET A 84 4.11 6.23 0.20
N VAL A 85 3.76 5.58 1.33
CA VAL A 85 4.74 5.05 2.27
C VAL A 85 5.53 3.90 1.65
N ALA A 86 4.85 2.94 1.03
CA ALA A 86 5.49 1.79 0.42
C ALA A 86 6.45 2.20 -0.70
N ARG A 87 6.03 3.12 -1.60
CA ARG A 87 6.85 3.59 -2.74
C ARG A 87 7.93 4.60 -2.33
N GLY A 88 7.89 5.10 -1.09
CA GLY A 88 8.81 6.11 -0.59
C GLY A 88 8.72 7.44 -1.34
N ARG A 89 7.61 7.70 -2.04
CA ARG A 89 7.37 8.98 -2.74
C ARG A 89 6.46 9.82 -1.87
N THR A 90 7.07 10.67 -1.05
CA THR A 90 6.37 11.90 -0.67
C THR A 90 6.30 12.77 -1.93
N ASN A 91 5.21 13.50 -2.14
CA ASN A 91 5.02 14.40 -3.29
C ASN A 91 6.09 15.52 -3.43
N ARG A 92 7.20 15.47 -2.69
CA ARG A 92 8.31 16.42 -2.80
C ARG A 92 9.18 16.23 -4.06
N ASP A 93 9.27 15.03 -4.62
CA ASP A 93 10.23 14.79 -5.72
C ASP A 93 9.60 14.57 -7.11
N ARG A 94 8.27 14.44 -7.25
CA ARG A 94 7.65 14.20 -8.56
C ARG A 94 6.22 14.74 -8.66
N VAL A 95 6.10 16.05 -8.88
CA VAL A 95 5.01 16.56 -9.73
C VAL A 95 5.36 16.18 -11.17
N LYS A 96 5.05 14.94 -11.54
CA LYS A 96 4.74 14.61 -12.93
C LYS A 96 3.32 14.05 -12.91
N PRO A 97 2.41 14.55 -13.75
CA PRO A 97 1.03 14.10 -13.74
C PRO A 97 0.98 12.59 -13.94
N LEU A 98 0.11 11.95 -13.15
CA LEU A 98 -0.25 10.55 -13.34
C LEU A 98 -0.67 10.39 -14.81
N LEU A 99 -0.09 9.41 -15.51
CA LEU A 99 -0.45 9.07 -16.89
C LEU A 99 -1.97 9.03 -17.00
N THR A 100 -2.48 9.84 -17.91
CA THR A 100 -3.91 9.96 -18.19
C THR A 100 -4.35 8.82 -19.10
N ARG A 101 -5.66 8.61 -19.22
CA ARG A 101 -6.25 7.61 -20.13
C ARG A 101 -5.83 7.78 -21.60
N GLU A 102 -5.37 8.97 -22.00
CA GLU A 102 -4.87 9.26 -23.34
C GLU A 102 -3.47 8.68 -23.56
N ASP A 103 -2.64 8.63 -22.53
CA ASP A 103 -1.29 8.07 -22.60
C ASP A 103 -1.27 6.54 -22.74
N LEU A 104 -2.40 5.87 -22.46
CA LEU A 104 -2.56 4.42 -22.56
C LEU A 104 -3.08 3.94 -23.93
N ASN A 105 -3.45 4.87 -24.82
CA ASN A 105 -4.01 4.57 -26.15
C ASN A 105 -3.12 5.06 -27.32
N SER A 106 -1.89 5.50 -27.05
CA SER A 106 -0.89 5.89 -28.07
C SER A 106 0.16 4.80 -28.30
#